data_AF-A0A0F9H9S1-F1
#
_entry.id   AF-A0A0F9H9S1-F1
#
_cell.length_a   1.000
_cell.length_b   1.000
_cell.length_c   1.000
_cell.angle_alpha   90.00
_cell.angle_beta   90.00
_cell.angle_gamma   90.00
#
_symmetry.space_group_name_H-M   'P 1'
#
loop_
_entity.id
_entity.type
_entity.pdbx_description
1 polymer ?
#
loop_
_entity_poly.entity_id
_entity_poly.type
_entity_poly.pdbx_seq_one_letter_code
_entity_poly.pdbx_strand_id
1 'polypeptide(L)'
;MHRKWFVQKTNPEYVSYLAGASSVSPAFAQVLINRGMKTPEDVSSFLDPSKTEMCDPFSLDGMESVVEALEKARASGTKVLIHGDYDCDGITATAIMVEAFRAYGLQVEYFVPNRFDHGYGFNLPGLEHAKQVGAGLIVTVDCGITSFEASEAARNVGIGLVITDHHEPHIDADGKMVLPEALAIINPKLKEHDEDTPLLSGAGVALCVTKA
;
A
#
# COMPACT_ATOMS: atom_id res chain seq x y z
N MET A 1 -0.89 35.44 -11.09
CA MET A 1 -1.80 34.43 -10.49
C MET A 1 -2.78 35.14 -9.56
N HIS A 2 -4.06 35.21 -9.90
CA HIS A 2 -5.08 35.75 -8.99
C HIS A 2 -5.55 34.62 -8.05
N ARG A 3 -5.48 34.85 -6.74
CA ARG A 3 -6.03 33.93 -5.74
C ARG A 3 -7.52 34.22 -5.57
N LYS A 4 -8.36 33.20 -5.67
CA LYS A 4 -9.80 33.29 -5.34
C LYS A 4 -10.01 32.77 -3.93
N TRP A 5 -10.75 33.53 -3.13
CA TRP A 5 -11.13 33.14 -1.77
C TRP A 5 -12.52 32.50 -1.82
N PHE A 6 -12.63 31.30 -1.28
CA PHE A 6 -13.90 30.59 -1.14
C PHE A 6 -14.15 30.33 0.34
N VAL A 7 -15.32 30.75 0.81
CA VAL A 7 -15.78 30.48 2.19
C VAL A 7 -16.92 29.50 2.09
N GLN A 8 -16.71 28.31 2.65
CA GLN A 8 -17.76 27.30 2.76
C GLN A 8 -18.77 27.76 3.83
N LYS A 9 -20.05 27.78 3.46
CA LYS A 9 -21.15 28.14 4.37
C LYS A 9 -21.86 26.87 4.79
N THR A 10 -22.09 26.74 6.10
CA THR A 10 -22.84 25.63 6.70
C THR A 10 -23.91 26.20 7.62
N ASN A 11 -25.00 25.46 7.83
CA ASN A 11 -26.04 25.82 8.79
C ASN A 11 -25.42 25.97 10.21
N PRO A 12 -25.51 27.17 10.84
CA PRO A 12 -24.95 27.40 12.19
C PRO A 12 -25.53 26.48 13.27
N GLU A 13 -26.79 26.06 13.14
CA GLU A 13 -27.42 25.12 14.07
C GLU A 13 -26.76 23.75 13.98
N TYR A 14 -26.45 23.30 12.76
CA TYR A 14 -25.77 22.04 12.52
C TYR A 14 -24.32 22.06 13.01
N VAL A 15 -23.61 23.18 12.81
CA VAL A 15 -22.27 23.39 13.40
C VAL A 15 -22.32 23.29 14.92
N SER A 16 -23.32 23.91 15.55
CA SER A 16 -23.49 23.88 17.01
C SER A 16 -23.83 22.49 17.52
N TYR A 17 -24.70 21.76 16.80
CA TYR A 17 -25.02 20.36 17.07
C TYR A 17 -23.77 19.47 17.03
N LEU A 18 -23.03 19.48 15.92
CA LEU A 18 -21.86 18.61 15.76
C LEU A 18 -20.75 18.98 16.77
N ALA A 19 -20.55 20.28 17.02
CA ALA A 19 -19.60 20.75 18.03
C ALA A 19 -19.93 20.21 19.43
N GLY A 20 -21.20 20.27 19.84
CA GLY A 20 -21.66 19.74 21.11
C GLY A 20 -21.55 18.21 21.19
N ALA A 21 -22.00 17.51 20.16
CA ALA A 21 -22.00 16.05 20.11
C ALA A 21 -20.57 15.46 20.10
N SER A 22 -19.63 16.10 19.42
CA SER A 22 -18.23 15.66 19.34
C SER A 22 -17.31 16.30 20.38
N SER A 23 -17.83 17.13 21.30
CA SER A 23 -17.05 17.85 22.31
C SER A 23 -15.89 18.69 21.74
N VAL A 24 -16.10 19.35 20.60
CA VAL A 24 -15.14 20.24 19.94
C VAL A 24 -15.65 21.67 19.85
N SER A 25 -14.77 22.63 19.57
CA SER A 25 -15.21 24.02 19.36
C SER A 25 -16.05 24.17 18.07
N PRO A 26 -17.00 25.12 17.99
CA PRO A 26 -17.77 25.39 16.76
C PRO A 26 -16.89 25.70 15.55
N ALA A 27 -15.77 26.40 15.75
CA ALA A 27 -14.82 26.69 14.69
C ALA A 27 -14.15 25.41 14.16
N PHE A 28 -13.83 24.45 15.04
CA PHE A 28 -13.25 23.18 14.62
C PHE A 28 -14.29 22.30 13.94
N ALA A 29 -15.51 22.21 14.46
CA ALA A 29 -16.62 21.51 13.81
C ALA A 29 -16.87 22.03 12.38
N GLN A 30 -16.84 23.34 12.15
CA GLN A 30 -16.95 23.93 10.81
C GLN A 30 -15.83 23.44 9.86
N VAL A 31 -14.60 23.31 10.36
CA VAL A 31 -13.47 22.78 9.58
C VAL A 31 -13.66 21.30 9.25
N LEU A 32 -14.16 20.49 10.20
CA LEU A 32 -14.41 19.06 10.00
C LEU A 32 -15.55 18.83 9.00
N ILE A 33 -16.64 19.60 9.08
CA ILE A 33 -17.74 19.58 8.10
C ILE A 33 -17.23 19.93 6.70
N ASN A 34 -16.36 20.94 6.60
CA ASN A 34 -15.75 21.31 5.33
C ASN A 34 -14.85 20.21 4.73
N ARG A 35 -14.41 19.25 5.56
CA ARG A 35 -13.65 18.06 5.14
C ARG A 35 -14.53 16.82 4.92
N GLY A 36 -15.85 16.96 5.00
CA GLY A 36 -16.79 15.88 4.72
C GLY A 36 -17.27 15.09 5.95
N MET A 37 -16.75 15.38 7.16
CA MET A 37 -17.21 14.72 8.39
C MET A 37 -18.56 15.32 8.82
N LYS A 38 -19.62 14.50 8.75
CA LYS A 38 -21.01 14.94 8.93
C LYS A 38 -21.65 14.32 10.17
N THR A 39 -21.06 13.31 10.76
CA THR A 39 -21.59 12.64 11.95
C THR A 39 -20.63 12.75 13.13
N PRO A 40 -21.12 12.70 14.38
CA PRO A 40 -20.25 12.57 15.54
C PRO A 40 -19.33 11.36 15.45
N GLU A 41 -19.79 10.28 14.83
CA GLU A 41 -19.04 9.06 14.57
C GLU A 41 -17.88 9.32 13.59
N ASP A 42 -18.11 10.05 12.48
CA ASP A 42 -17.05 10.45 11.54
C ASP A 42 -15.96 11.25 12.26
N VAL A 43 -16.37 12.18 13.12
CA VAL A 43 -15.45 13.03 13.90
C VAL A 43 -14.66 12.19 14.90
N SER A 44 -15.31 11.27 15.60
CA SER A 44 -14.65 10.39 16.56
C SER A 44 -13.63 9.48 15.87
N SER A 45 -14.03 8.81 14.78
CA SER A 45 -13.15 7.90 14.04
C SER A 45 -11.96 8.65 13.42
N PHE A 46 -12.15 9.89 12.96
CA PHE A 46 -11.06 10.71 12.42
C PHE A 46 -10.08 11.22 13.50
N LEU A 47 -10.57 11.66 14.66
CA LEU A 47 -9.73 12.28 15.70
C LEU A 47 -9.08 11.28 16.65
N ASP A 48 -9.74 10.14 16.87
CA ASP A 48 -9.26 9.06 17.74
C ASP A 48 -9.43 7.71 17.03
N PRO A 49 -8.69 7.47 15.92
CA PRO A 49 -8.79 6.22 15.20
C PRO A 49 -8.29 5.07 16.10
N SER A 50 -9.14 4.08 16.34
CA SER A 50 -8.75 2.94 17.14
C SER A 50 -7.77 2.04 16.38
N LYS A 51 -6.76 1.46 17.07
CA LYS A 51 -5.85 0.48 16.44
C LYS A 51 -6.60 -0.75 15.89
N THR A 52 -7.79 -1.02 16.44
CA THR A 52 -8.70 -2.08 16.01
C THR A 52 -9.47 -1.76 14.73
N GLU A 53 -9.54 -0.48 14.33
CA GLU A 53 -10.14 -0.01 13.06
C GLU A 53 -9.17 0.01 11.88
N MET A 54 -7.93 -0.46 12.05
CA MET A 54 -7.04 -0.67 10.92
C MET A 54 -7.69 -1.65 9.92
N CYS A 55 -7.73 -1.27 8.64
CA CYS A 55 -8.24 -2.05 7.50
C CYS A 55 -8.04 -3.57 7.68
N ASP A 56 -9.12 -4.33 7.51
CA ASP A 56 -9.08 -5.79 7.43
C ASP A 56 -8.15 -6.19 6.26
N PRO A 57 -7.03 -6.90 6.52
CA PRO A 57 -6.10 -7.28 5.45
C PRO A 57 -6.78 -8.01 4.29
N PHE A 58 -7.80 -8.82 4.58
CA PHE A 58 -8.52 -9.62 3.58
C PHE A 58 -9.54 -8.81 2.77
N SER A 59 -9.74 -7.53 3.10
CA SER A 59 -10.50 -6.61 2.25
C SER A 59 -9.73 -6.17 0.98
N LEU A 60 -8.39 -6.27 1.01
CA LEU A 60 -7.52 -6.01 -0.13
C LEU A 60 -7.48 -7.22 -1.07
N ASP A 61 -7.72 -6.98 -2.36
CA ASP A 61 -7.62 -8.04 -3.36
C ASP A 61 -6.21 -8.61 -3.44
N GLY A 62 -6.12 -9.92 -3.65
CA GLY A 62 -4.86 -10.64 -3.73
C GLY A 62 -4.28 -11.06 -2.38
N MET A 63 -4.84 -10.63 -1.24
CA MET A 63 -4.30 -10.95 0.09
C MET A 63 -4.20 -12.48 0.34
N GLU A 64 -5.25 -13.24 0.01
CA GLU A 64 -5.24 -14.71 0.17
C GLU A 64 -4.08 -15.37 -0.62
N SER A 65 -3.87 -14.93 -1.86
CA SER A 65 -2.79 -15.44 -2.71
C SER A 65 -1.39 -15.05 -2.20
N VAL A 66 -1.26 -13.87 -1.58
CA VAL A 66 0.00 -13.46 -0.92
C VAL A 66 0.28 -14.36 0.29
N VAL A 67 -0.72 -14.60 1.15
CA VAL A 67 -0.58 -15.50 2.30
C VAL A 67 -0.18 -16.90 1.84
N GLU A 68 -0.86 -17.47 0.84
CA GLU A 68 -0.52 -18.79 0.29
C GLU A 68 0.92 -18.85 -0.23
N ALA A 69 1.37 -17.83 -0.97
CA ALA A 69 2.73 -17.77 -1.49
C ALA A 69 3.79 -17.71 -0.38
N LEU A 70 3.54 -16.94 0.68
CA LEU A 70 4.44 -16.80 1.83
C LEU A 70 4.46 -18.07 2.69
N GLU A 71 3.30 -18.71 2.93
CA GLU A 71 3.22 -19.99 3.64
C GLU A 71 4.00 -21.08 2.91
N LYS A 72 3.84 -21.16 1.58
CA LYS A 72 4.60 -22.09 0.74
C LYS A 72 6.09 -21.82 0.84
N ALA A 73 6.52 -20.55 0.75
CA ALA A 73 7.92 -20.19 0.88
C ALA A 73 8.50 -20.58 2.24
N ARG A 74 7.74 -20.38 3.32
CA ARG A 74 8.13 -20.81 4.67
C ARG A 74 8.26 -22.33 4.76
N ALA A 75 7.28 -23.07 4.26
CA ALA A 75 7.25 -24.53 4.32
C ALA A 75 8.40 -25.19 3.52
N SER A 76 8.77 -24.62 2.37
CA SER A 76 9.87 -25.14 1.55
C SER A 76 11.24 -24.57 1.92
N GLY A 77 11.31 -23.60 2.83
CA GLY A 77 12.55 -22.86 3.13
C GLY A 77 13.02 -21.99 1.96
N THR A 78 12.12 -21.62 1.04
CA THR A 78 12.42 -20.72 -0.08
C THR A 78 12.79 -19.35 0.47
N LYS A 79 13.96 -18.85 0.06
CA LYS A 79 14.40 -17.51 0.40
C LYS A 79 13.54 -16.46 -0.31
N VAL A 80 13.13 -15.45 0.44
CA VAL A 80 12.33 -14.32 -0.01
C VAL A 80 13.21 -13.08 -0.10
N LEU A 81 13.13 -12.35 -1.21
CA LEU A 81 13.70 -11.01 -1.35
C LEU A 81 12.58 -9.97 -1.22
N ILE A 82 12.71 -9.04 -0.28
CA ILE A 82 11.88 -7.83 -0.25
C ILE A 82 12.52 -6.78 -1.14
N HIS A 83 11.83 -6.36 -2.19
CA HIS A 83 12.28 -5.29 -3.08
C HIS A 83 11.52 -4.00 -2.74
N GLY A 84 12.19 -3.04 -2.12
CA GLY A 84 11.60 -1.75 -1.75
C GLY A 84 11.77 -0.65 -2.78
N ASP A 85 11.20 0.51 -2.46
CA ASP A 85 11.60 1.79 -3.05
C ASP A 85 12.52 2.58 -2.10
N TYR A 86 13.23 3.58 -2.63
CA TYR A 86 14.30 4.29 -1.93
C TYR A 86 13.83 5.50 -1.11
N ASP A 87 12.56 5.87 -1.21
CA ASP A 87 12.01 7.00 -0.47
C ASP A 87 11.57 6.62 0.95
N CYS A 88 10.94 7.55 1.67
CA CYS A 88 10.54 7.29 3.05
C CYS A 88 9.48 6.20 3.17
N ASP A 89 8.56 6.10 2.21
CA ASP A 89 7.49 5.10 2.24
C ASP A 89 8.08 3.73 1.93
N GLY A 90 8.84 3.60 0.85
CA GLY A 90 9.49 2.36 0.44
C GLY A 90 10.51 1.81 1.45
N ILE A 91 11.34 2.66 2.05
CA ILE A 91 12.29 2.23 3.09
C ILE A 91 11.54 1.73 4.34
N THR A 92 10.48 2.45 4.75
CA THR A 92 9.68 2.06 5.91
C THR A 92 8.93 0.76 5.66
N ALA A 93 8.30 0.62 4.49
CA ALA A 93 7.61 -0.59 4.06
C ALA A 93 8.56 -1.81 4.03
N THR A 94 9.78 -1.60 3.51
CA THR A 94 10.82 -2.63 3.48
C THR A 94 11.19 -3.08 4.89
N ALA A 95 11.43 -2.13 5.80
CA ALA A 95 11.77 -2.44 7.18
C ALA A 95 10.65 -3.24 7.87
N ILE A 96 9.38 -2.81 7.71
CA ILE A 96 8.20 -3.50 8.26
C ILE A 96 8.15 -4.95 7.77
N MET A 97 8.20 -5.17 6.45
CA MET A 97 8.12 -6.54 5.91
C MET A 97 9.32 -7.39 6.31
N VAL A 98 10.53 -6.85 6.27
CA VAL A 98 11.74 -7.58 6.65
C VAL A 98 11.68 -8.04 8.11
N GLU A 99 11.29 -7.15 9.03
CA GLU A 99 11.17 -7.52 10.45
C GLU A 99 10.07 -8.54 10.68
N ALA A 100 8.86 -8.30 10.14
CA ALA A 100 7.72 -9.18 10.33
C ALA A 100 7.94 -10.57 9.71
N PHE A 101 8.44 -10.64 8.48
CA PHE A 101 8.64 -11.92 7.80
C PHE A 101 9.76 -12.74 8.45
N ARG A 102 10.83 -12.09 8.94
CA ARG A 102 11.86 -12.77 9.75
C ARG A 102 11.28 -13.30 11.06
N ALA A 103 10.46 -12.51 11.75
CA ALA A 103 9.77 -12.95 12.97
C ALA A 103 8.81 -14.12 12.70
N TYR A 104 8.19 -14.16 11.52
CA TYR A 104 7.34 -15.26 11.05
C TYR A 104 8.14 -16.53 10.67
N GLY A 105 9.46 -16.44 10.56
CA GLY A 105 10.35 -17.57 10.28
C GLY A 105 10.73 -17.75 8.80
N LEU A 106 10.54 -16.73 7.96
CA LEU A 106 11.03 -16.73 6.58
C LEU A 106 12.53 -16.40 6.53
N GLN A 107 13.22 -16.94 5.52
CA GLN A 107 14.57 -16.50 5.16
C GLN A 107 14.46 -15.26 4.27
N VAL A 108 14.80 -14.09 4.81
CA VAL A 108 14.53 -12.81 4.14
C VAL A 108 15.82 -12.03 3.87
N GLU A 109 16.02 -11.71 2.60
CA GLU A 109 16.94 -10.68 2.11
C GLU A 109 16.13 -9.46 1.68
N TYR A 110 16.80 -8.32 1.46
CA TYR A 110 16.15 -7.12 0.94
C TYR A 110 17.03 -6.43 -0.08
N PHE A 111 16.39 -5.68 -0.97
CA PHE A 111 17.03 -4.80 -1.93
C PHE A 111 16.27 -3.49 -2.01
N VAL A 112 16.98 -2.38 -1.83
CA VAL A 112 16.46 -1.03 -2.06
C VAL A 112 17.29 -0.43 -3.19
N PRO A 113 16.67 -0.01 -4.31
CA PRO A 113 17.40 0.50 -5.45
C PRO A 113 18.11 1.82 -5.12
N ASN A 114 19.26 2.08 -5.75
CA ASN A 114 19.80 3.42 -5.80
C ASN A 114 19.08 4.19 -6.92
N ARG A 115 18.38 5.26 -6.57
CA ARG A 115 17.63 6.10 -7.52
C ARG A 115 18.48 6.57 -8.72
N PHE A 116 19.76 6.87 -8.51
CA PHE A 116 20.63 7.41 -9.56
C PHE A 116 21.15 6.32 -10.50
N ASP A 117 21.45 5.13 -9.96
CA ASP A 117 22.07 4.04 -10.72
C ASP A 117 21.02 3.10 -11.34
N HIS A 118 19.94 2.80 -10.60
CA HIS A 118 18.93 1.81 -10.96
C HIS A 118 17.59 2.43 -11.37
N GLY A 119 17.34 3.68 -10.99
CA GLY A 119 16.04 4.33 -11.20
C GLY A 119 14.99 3.91 -10.17
N TYR A 120 13.72 3.94 -10.59
CA TYR A 120 12.54 3.67 -9.75
C TYR A 120 11.94 2.31 -10.05
N GLY A 121 11.23 1.77 -9.05
CA GLY A 121 10.37 0.61 -9.22
C GLY A 121 11.11 -0.73 -9.19
N PHE A 122 10.35 -1.82 -9.29
CA PHE A 122 10.95 -3.15 -9.49
C PHE A 122 11.64 -3.20 -10.85
N ASN A 123 12.91 -3.59 -10.86
CA ASN A 123 13.80 -3.48 -12.00
C ASN A 123 14.77 -4.68 -12.12
N LEU A 124 15.47 -4.78 -13.26
CA LEU A 124 16.42 -5.86 -13.51
C LEU A 124 17.55 -5.95 -12.48
N PRO A 125 18.15 -4.85 -11.98
CA PRO A 125 19.09 -4.92 -10.85
C PRO A 125 18.53 -5.63 -9.62
N GLY A 126 17.28 -5.36 -9.25
CA GLY A 126 16.60 -6.07 -8.16
C GLY A 126 16.43 -7.56 -8.42
N LEU A 127 16.05 -7.93 -9.65
CA LEU A 127 15.95 -9.33 -10.07
C LEU A 127 17.31 -10.03 -10.08
N GLU A 128 18.37 -9.37 -10.55
CA GLU A 128 19.72 -9.93 -10.52
C GLU A 128 20.23 -10.11 -9.10
N HIS A 129 19.91 -9.19 -8.19
CA HIS A 129 20.22 -9.37 -6.78
C HIS A 129 19.47 -10.58 -6.20
N ALA A 130 18.18 -10.76 -6.53
CA ALA A 130 17.41 -11.93 -6.13
C ALA A 130 18.09 -13.25 -6.56
N LYS A 131 18.58 -13.31 -7.80
CA LYS A 131 19.32 -14.46 -8.33
C LYS A 131 20.63 -14.68 -7.57
N GLN A 132 21.39 -13.61 -7.29
CA GLN A 132 22.67 -13.69 -6.58
C GLN A 132 22.51 -14.25 -5.15
N VAL A 133 21.46 -13.84 -4.44
CA VAL A 133 21.19 -14.33 -3.08
C VAL A 133 20.46 -15.68 -3.06
N GLY A 134 20.03 -16.19 -4.21
CA GLY A 134 19.28 -17.44 -4.34
C GLY A 134 17.84 -17.33 -3.84
N ALA A 135 17.20 -16.18 -4.00
CA ALA A 135 15.78 -16.00 -3.70
C ALA A 135 14.91 -16.69 -4.75
N GLY A 136 13.90 -17.44 -4.28
CA GLY A 136 12.89 -18.07 -5.14
C GLY A 136 11.57 -17.32 -5.17
N LEU A 137 11.42 -16.31 -4.33
CA LEU A 137 10.27 -15.41 -4.26
C LEU A 137 10.75 -13.97 -4.07
N ILE A 138 10.22 -13.05 -4.85
CA ILE A 138 10.36 -11.61 -4.67
C ILE A 138 9.01 -11.08 -4.20
N VAL A 139 9.02 -10.25 -3.15
CA VAL A 139 7.87 -9.46 -2.73
C VAL A 139 8.28 -8.00 -2.88
N THR A 140 7.65 -7.27 -3.81
CA THR A 140 7.89 -5.83 -3.96
C THR A 140 7.05 -5.08 -2.93
N VAL A 141 7.59 -3.97 -2.43
CA VAL A 141 6.89 -3.03 -1.55
C VAL A 141 7.05 -1.62 -2.07
N ASP A 142 5.95 -0.87 -2.08
CA ASP A 142 5.90 0.51 -2.57
C ASP A 142 6.30 0.65 -4.05
N CYS A 143 6.27 -0.45 -4.80
CA CYS A 143 6.60 -0.47 -6.21
C CYS A 143 6.13 -1.74 -6.90
N GLY A 144 6.21 -1.74 -8.24
CA GLY A 144 6.03 -2.92 -9.07
C GLY A 144 4.79 -2.88 -9.95
N ILE A 145 3.77 -2.05 -9.66
CA ILE A 145 2.49 -2.08 -10.40
C ILE A 145 2.62 -1.71 -11.89
N THR A 146 3.73 -1.07 -12.29
CA THR A 146 4.05 -0.75 -13.69
C THR A 146 5.34 -1.41 -14.17
N SER A 147 5.89 -2.39 -13.45
CA SER A 147 7.20 -3.00 -13.73
C SER A 147 7.13 -4.19 -14.69
N PHE A 148 6.45 -4.03 -15.84
CA PHE A 148 6.16 -5.09 -16.80
C PHE A 148 7.39 -5.90 -17.25
N GLU A 149 8.47 -5.22 -17.63
CA GLU A 149 9.70 -5.87 -18.12
C GLU A 149 10.35 -6.74 -17.04
N ALA A 150 10.49 -6.21 -15.83
CA ALA A 150 11.10 -6.93 -14.71
C ALA A 150 10.22 -8.10 -14.25
N SER A 151 8.89 -7.94 -14.29
CA SER A 151 7.91 -8.99 -14.01
C SER A 151 7.99 -10.15 -15.00
N GLU A 152 8.04 -9.85 -16.30
CA GLU A 152 8.23 -10.87 -17.35
C GLU A 152 9.58 -11.57 -17.18
N ALA A 153 10.65 -10.81 -16.91
CA ALA A 153 11.98 -11.37 -16.68
C ALA A 153 12.00 -12.31 -15.45
N ALA A 154 11.33 -11.96 -14.36
CA ALA A 154 11.23 -12.79 -13.16
C ALA A 154 10.54 -14.14 -13.47
N ARG A 155 9.44 -14.11 -14.22
CA ARG A 155 8.75 -15.32 -14.68
C ARG A 155 9.67 -16.20 -15.54
N ASN A 156 10.37 -15.60 -16.50
CA ASN A 156 11.24 -16.32 -17.44
C ASN A 156 12.38 -17.07 -16.73
N VAL A 157 12.85 -16.57 -15.59
CA VAL A 157 13.88 -17.23 -14.77
C VAL A 157 13.31 -18.10 -13.65
N GLY A 158 11.98 -18.22 -13.56
CA GLY A 158 11.29 -19.09 -12.60
C GLY A 158 11.29 -18.56 -11.16
N ILE A 159 11.49 -17.26 -10.95
CA ILE A 159 11.38 -16.62 -9.63
C ILE A 159 9.94 -16.13 -9.44
N GLY A 160 9.30 -16.54 -8.34
CA GLY A 160 7.96 -16.07 -8.00
C GLY A 160 7.97 -14.56 -7.71
N LEU A 161 6.89 -13.87 -8.08
CA LEU A 161 6.75 -12.43 -7.83
C LEU A 161 5.41 -12.14 -7.16
N VAL A 162 5.44 -11.45 -6.04
CA VAL A 162 4.29 -10.81 -5.40
C VAL A 162 4.51 -9.30 -5.47
N ILE A 163 3.49 -8.57 -5.90
CA ILE A 163 3.55 -7.11 -5.98
C ILE A 163 2.70 -6.50 -4.86
N THR A 164 3.29 -5.64 -4.03
CA THR A 164 2.53 -4.83 -3.07
C THR A 164 2.86 -3.36 -3.30
N ASP A 165 1.86 -2.60 -3.70
CA ASP A 165 2.03 -1.24 -4.23
C ASP A 165 0.77 -0.40 -3.97
N HIS A 166 0.86 0.90 -4.17
CA HIS A 166 -0.25 1.84 -4.08
C HIS A 166 -0.24 2.91 -5.19
N HIS A 167 0.77 2.87 -6.07
CA HIS A 167 0.84 3.71 -7.25
C HIS A 167 -0.30 3.45 -8.24
N GLU A 168 -0.50 4.37 -9.18
CA GLU A 168 -1.52 4.22 -10.22
C GLU A 168 -1.19 3.03 -11.13
N PRO A 169 -2.12 2.08 -11.33
CA PRO A 169 -1.98 1.05 -12.34
C PRO A 169 -1.88 1.64 -13.75
N HIS A 170 -1.22 0.94 -14.67
CA HIS A 170 -1.16 1.37 -16.05
C HIS A 170 -2.53 1.23 -16.73
N ILE A 171 -2.95 2.29 -17.42
CA ILE A 171 -4.13 2.30 -18.30
C ILE A 171 -3.63 2.40 -19.74
N ASP A 172 -4.04 1.44 -20.59
CA ASP A 172 -3.66 1.43 -22.00
C ASP A 172 -4.45 2.46 -22.83
N ALA A 173 -4.14 2.52 -24.14
CA ALA A 173 -4.76 3.48 -25.06
C ALA A 173 -6.28 3.30 -25.22
N ASP A 174 -6.82 2.12 -24.90
CA ASP A 174 -8.24 1.80 -24.97
C ASP A 174 -8.96 2.03 -23.63
N GLY A 175 -8.26 2.58 -22.63
CA GLY A 175 -8.81 2.87 -21.31
C GLY A 175 -8.89 1.64 -20.40
N LYS A 176 -8.21 0.54 -20.74
CA LYS A 176 -8.23 -0.69 -19.96
C LYS A 176 -7.04 -0.74 -19.00
N MET A 177 -7.30 -1.20 -17.78
CA MET A 177 -6.25 -1.48 -16.81
C MET A 177 -5.43 -2.71 -17.25
N VAL A 178 -4.11 -2.53 -17.32
CA VAL A 178 -3.16 -3.59 -17.66
C VAL A 178 -2.20 -3.78 -16.48
N LEU A 179 -2.11 -5.02 -16.00
CA LEU A 179 -1.32 -5.37 -14.84
C LEU A 179 -0.10 -6.21 -15.22
N PRO A 180 1.04 -6.04 -14.52
CA PRO A 180 2.21 -6.88 -14.70
C PRO A 180 1.91 -8.32 -14.27
N GLU A 181 2.64 -9.28 -14.85
CA GLU A 181 2.52 -10.67 -14.42
C GLU A 181 3.12 -10.88 -13.03
N ALA A 182 2.34 -11.43 -12.12
CA ALA A 182 2.74 -11.78 -10.76
C ALA A 182 1.87 -12.94 -10.25
N LEU A 183 2.34 -13.63 -9.21
CA LEU A 183 1.56 -14.62 -8.47
C LEU A 183 0.37 -13.98 -7.76
N ALA A 184 0.59 -12.76 -7.24
CA ALA A 184 -0.42 -11.94 -6.59
C ALA A 184 -0.04 -10.46 -6.70
N ILE A 185 -1.06 -9.60 -6.73
CA ILE A 185 -0.90 -8.15 -6.72
C ILE A 185 -1.84 -7.60 -5.65
N ILE A 186 -1.29 -6.87 -4.69
CA ILE A 186 -2.02 -6.07 -3.73
C ILE A 186 -1.80 -4.61 -4.11
N ASN A 187 -2.88 -3.95 -4.52
CA ASN A 187 -2.90 -2.50 -4.65
C ASN A 187 -4.33 -1.99 -4.36
N PRO A 188 -4.51 -1.06 -3.40
CA PRO A 188 -5.83 -0.53 -3.03
C PRO A 188 -6.63 0.08 -4.18
N LYS A 189 -5.98 0.46 -5.28
CA LYS A 189 -6.58 1.08 -6.47
C LYS A 189 -7.03 0.09 -7.55
N LEU A 190 -6.93 -1.22 -7.30
CA LEU A 190 -7.40 -2.25 -8.25
C LEU A 190 -8.91 -2.48 -8.19
N LYS A 191 -9.53 -2.19 -7.06
CA LYS A 191 -11.00 -2.18 -6.93
C LYS A 191 -11.54 -0.83 -7.40
N GLU A 192 -12.68 -0.84 -8.09
CA GLU A 192 -13.46 0.38 -8.25
C GLU A 192 -13.77 0.91 -6.85
N HIS A 193 -13.31 2.14 -6.57
CA HIS A 193 -13.43 2.73 -5.26
C HIS A 193 -14.91 2.95 -4.90
N ASP A 194 -15.39 2.26 -3.87
CA ASP A 194 -16.38 2.88 -2.99
C ASP A 194 -15.68 3.97 -2.18
N GLU A 195 -16.41 5.04 -1.82
CA GLU A 195 -15.89 6.22 -1.11
C GLU A 195 -15.12 5.90 0.19
N ASP A 196 -15.28 4.68 0.72
CA ASP A 196 -14.70 4.18 1.97
C ASP A 196 -13.41 3.33 1.81
N THR A 197 -12.89 3.13 0.60
CA THR A 197 -11.66 2.32 0.42
C THR A 197 -10.43 3.11 0.90
N PRO A 198 -9.68 2.62 1.92
CA PRO A 198 -8.55 3.37 2.45
C PRO A 198 -7.44 3.52 1.42
N LEU A 199 -7.04 4.77 1.17
CA LEU A 199 -5.84 5.10 0.41
C LEU A 199 -4.60 4.79 1.26
N LEU A 200 -4.15 3.54 1.21
CA LEU A 200 -2.95 3.11 1.92
C LEU A 200 -1.69 3.56 1.16
N SER A 201 -0.65 3.93 1.91
CA SER A 201 0.72 4.11 1.40
C SER A 201 1.38 2.75 1.17
N GLY A 202 2.55 2.68 0.54
CA GLY A 202 3.34 1.45 0.44
C GLY A 202 3.60 0.81 1.81
N ALA A 203 3.97 1.60 2.82
CA ALA A 203 4.12 1.16 4.21
C ALA A 203 2.78 0.76 4.85
N GLY A 204 1.68 1.42 4.50
CA GLY A 204 0.33 1.04 4.93
C GLY A 204 -0.08 -0.34 4.38
N VAL A 205 0.15 -0.59 3.09
CA VAL A 205 -0.07 -1.90 2.47
C VAL A 205 0.83 -2.96 3.10
N ALA A 206 2.11 -2.65 3.31
CA ALA A 206 3.04 -3.56 3.98
C ALA A 206 2.56 -3.94 5.38
N LEU A 207 2.10 -2.97 6.17
CA LEU A 207 1.54 -3.25 7.50
C LEU A 207 0.31 -4.17 7.40
N CYS A 208 -0.61 -3.93 6.46
CA CYS A 208 -1.75 -4.82 6.22
C CYS A 208 -1.32 -6.24 5.88
N VAL A 209 -0.35 -6.43 4.99
CA VAL A 209 0.19 -7.75 4.63
C VAL A 209 0.77 -8.46 5.87
N THR A 210 1.50 -7.75 6.72
CA THR A 210 2.10 -8.36 7.93
C THR A 210 1.09 -8.71 9.02
N LYS A 211 -0.14 -8.19 8.94
CA LYS A 211 -1.24 -8.49 9.88
C LYS A 211 -2.05 -9.71 9.46
N ALA A 212 -2.05 -10.07 8.17
CA ALA A 212 -2.73 -11.26 7.65
C ALA A 212 -2.04 -12.53 8.14
#